data_AF-A0A9P7GP95-F1
#
_entry.id   AF-A0A9P7GP95-F1
#
_cell.length_a   1.000
_cell.length_b   1.000
_cell.length_c   1.000
_cell.angle_alpha   90.00
_cell.angle_beta   90.00
_cell.angle_gamma   90.00
#
_symmetry.space_group_name_H-M   'P 1'
#
loop_
_entity.id
_entity.type
_entity.pdbx_description
1 polymer ?
#
loop_
_entity_poly.entity_id
_entity_poly.type
_entity_poly.pdbx_seq_one_letter_code
_entity_poly.pdbx_strand_id
1 'polypeptide(L)'
;MADIDEETMPGAGFTFEDVTKVLTDAAAAMDPGSFIFMDDLTLHDAMGAFENLLIWQFRSSGATLSVPELYCERSPTSSAYYQNFLDLAKEQLMIIRSHPSPEPGSSSPAHHAFDPCIARRLKTFVPLRVIPVPPQEDTWKAVEATLNGWQEVSLLAHAHALSTWEIVGNLRLWLPKPPLRTPYLRSYTQSAFYDGLLILNKFTCNWMVDRFVSETLGVPYDIIVKTVIKYWPTIINPLQSMERILYKARRIIYLTKMLLELFALEERPFAYWYVAQVLEAHLCCLDELLNIVPKESTAYQELEFQHQLLTALQAISTAIFVACMSLLTFDWNRMRPAFFRRYKWAFRPEYDSIRTPPVAHPELYRIMPVCADVLQDALFSPSDNIEMARDILMNLIESGLSCGWAGIWATDRVQFLRNLVHVCETLGGLPKSVQDIEEFDVKTLKWDVTVHPWFPSVQASTSTDLIF
;
A
#
# COMPACT_ATOMS: atom_id res chain seq x y z
N MET A 1 -21.81 1.49 36.58
CA MET A 1 -21.19 2.66 35.95
C MET A 1 -20.17 3.15 36.94
N ALA A 2 -18.88 2.98 36.61
CA ALA A 2 -17.80 3.54 37.42
C ALA A 2 -17.61 4.98 36.95
N ASP A 3 -17.67 5.94 37.88
CA ASP A 3 -17.35 7.34 37.62
C ASP A 3 -15.89 7.40 37.15
N ILE A 4 -15.71 7.80 35.90
CA ILE A 4 -14.40 8.12 35.35
C ILE A 4 -14.07 9.50 35.89
N ASP A 5 -13.02 9.57 36.69
CA ASP A 5 -12.51 10.80 37.29
C ASP A 5 -12.05 11.77 36.19
N GLU A 6 -12.74 12.91 36.09
CA GLU A 6 -12.59 13.91 35.03
C GLU A 6 -11.15 14.47 34.96
N GLU A 7 -10.38 14.34 36.04
CA GLU A 7 -8.95 14.72 36.13
C GLU A 7 -7.99 13.78 35.38
N THR A 8 -8.43 12.58 34.98
CA THR A 8 -7.55 11.61 34.30
C THR A 8 -7.60 11.67 32.77
N MET A 9 -8.47 12.52 32.19
CA MET A 9 -8.49 12.70 30.74
C MET A 9 -7.36 13.63 30.28
N PRO A 10 -6.52 13.23 29.30
CA PRO A 10 -5.48 14.09 28.76
C PRO A 10 -6.12 15.35 28.15
N GLY A 11 -5.86 16.51 28.77
CA GLY A 11 -6.43 17.81 28.39
C GLY A 11 -7.29 18.47 29.47
N ALA A 12 -7.69 17.75 30.52
CA ALA A 12 -8.41 18.34 31.66
C ALA A 12 -7.45 19.26 32.45
N GLY A 13 -7.75 20.57 32.48
CA GLY A 13 -6.99 21.58 33.20
C GLY A 13 -6.20 22.59 32.35
N PHE A 14 -6.20 22.46 31.01
CA PHE A 14 -5.61 23.48 30.14
C PHE A 14 -6.65 24.53 29.75
N THR A 15 -6.44 25.76 30.19
CA THR A 15 -7.15 26.94 29.66
C THR A 15 -6.57 27.27 28.29
N PHE A 16 -7.32 26.96 27.23
CA PHE A 16 -6.98 27.40 25.87
C PHE A 16 -7.29 28.89 25.74
N GLU A 17 -6.26 29.69 25.51
CA GLU A 17 -6.38 31.12 25.29
C GLU A 17 -6.33 31.42 23.79
N ASP A 18 -7.22 32.28 23.29
CA ASP A 18 -7.23 32.68 21.89
C ASP A 18 -6.02 33.58 21.59
N VAL A 19 -4.99 32.98 21.00
CA VAL A 19 -3.74 33.66 20.63
C VAL A 19 -3.81 34.40 19.29
N THR A 20 -4.97 34.45 18.62
CA THR A 20 -5.12 35.09 17.30
C THR A 20 -4.66 36.54 17.32
N LYS A 21 -4.99 37.28 18.38
CA LYS A 21 -4.59 38.68 18.54
C LYS A 21 -3.07 38.80 18.75
N VAL A 22 -2.47 37.93 19.56
CA VAL A 22 -1.03 37.92 19.83
C VAL A 22 -0.24 37.64 18.55
N LEU A 23 -0.70 36.70 17.73
CA LEU A 23 -0.07 36.37 16.44
C LEU A 23 -0.26 37.49 15.40
N THR A 24 -1.42 38.16 15.40
CA THR A 24 -1.69 39.30 14.49
C THR A 24 -0.84 40.52 14.86
N ASP A 25 -0.73 40.82 16.16
CA ASP A 25 0.08 41.93 16.67
C ASP A 25 1.58 41.65 16.49
N ALA A 26 2.02 40.40 16.68
CA ALA A 26 3.40 39.98 16.42
C ALA A 26 3.73 40.07 14.92
N ALA A 27 2.86 39.60 14.03
CA ALA A 27 3.05 39.69 12.58
C ALA A 27 3.08 41.15 12.09
N ALA A 28 2.28 42.04 12.69
CA ALA A 28 2.27 43.46 12.36
C ALA A 28 3.51 44.22 12.87
N ALA A 29 4.14 43.74 13.93
CA ALA A 29 5.34 44.33 14.53
C ALA A 29 6.66 43.79 13.96
N MET A 30 6.61 42.82 13.04
CA MET A 30 7.79 42.19 12.45
C MET A 30 8.32 42.95 11.23
N ASP A 31 9.62 43.24 11.24
CA ASP A 31 10.32 43.71 10.04
C ASP A 31 10.30 42.61 8.96
N PRO A 32 10.08 42.95 7.67
CA PRO A 32 10.12 41.99 6.57
C PRO A 32 11.42 41.17 6.59
N GLY A 33 11.29 39.85 6.77
CA GLY A 33 12.43 38.91 6.83
C GLY A 33 12.90 38.49 8.23
N SER A 34 12.20 38.92 9.29
CA SER A 34 12.38 38.36 10.64
C SER A 34 11.59 37.05 10.82
N PHE A 35 12.06 36.15 11.69
CA PHE A 35 11.38 34.87 11.99
C PHE A 35 11.01 34.81 13.47
N ILE A 36 9.83 34.26 13.77
CA ILE A 36 9.40 33.94 15.13
C ILE A 36 10.01 32.60 15.53
N PHE A 37 10.84 32.58 16.57
CA PHE A 37 11.11 31.35 17.33
C PHE A 37 10.25 31.39 18.58
N MET A 38 9.37 30.42 18.72
CA MET A 38 8.78 30.06 20.01
C MET A 38 9.30 28.70 20.40
N ASP A 39 9.64 28.53 21.67
CA ASP A 39 9.80 27.21 22.26
C ASP A 39 8.46 26.46 22.09
N ASP A 40 8.51 25.17 21.76
CA ASP A 40 7.37 24.27 21.49
C ASP A 40 6.71 24.31 20.08
N LEU A 41 7.31 25.00 19.10
CA LEU A 41 6.84 24.90 17.70
C LEU A 41 7.20 23.54 17.09
N THR A 42 6.20 22.68 16.87
CA THR A 42 6.41 21.32 16.36
C THR A 42 6.44 21.28 14.83
N LEU A 43 6.92 20.15 14.25
CA LEU A 43 6.81 19.91 12.82
C LEU A 43 5.35 19.94 12.33
N HIS A 44 4.39 19.56 13.18
CA HIS A 44 2.96 19.67 12.87
C HIS A 44 2.54 21.14 12.75
N ASP A 45 3.05 22.04 13.59
CA ASP A 45 2.76 23.47 13.53
C ASP A 45 3.40 24.13 12.31
N ALA A 46 4.62 23.71 11.94
CA ALA A 46 5.28 24.15 10.71
C ALA A 46 4.56 23.66 9.45
N MET A 47 4.03 22.43 9.46
CA MET A 47 3.23 21.89 8.36
C MET A 47 1.85 22.56 8.27
N GLY A 48 1.21 22.83 9.42
CA GLY A 48 0.01 23.65 9.50
C GLY A 48 0.25 25.08 9.01
N ALA A 49 1.43 25.66 9.25
CA ALA A 49 1.83 26.95 8.70
C ALA A 49 2.02 26.90 7.17
N PHE A 50 2.59 25.83 6.60
CA PHE A 50 2.68 25.62 5.15
C PHE A 50 1.30 25.43 4.50
N GLU A 51 0.41 24.69 5.15
CA GLU A 51 -1.00 24.53 4.74
C GLU A 51 -1.73 25.88 4.78
N ASN A 52 -1.52 26.66 5.85
CA ASN A 52 -2.02 28.04 5.96
C ASN A 52 -1.40 29.00 4.93
N LEU A 53 -0.15 28.77 4.48
CA LEU A 53 0.52 29.58 3.46
C LEU A 53 -0.05 29.28 2.07
N LEU A 54 -0.31 28.01 1.75
CA LEU A 54 -1.05 27.61 0.55
C LEU A 54 -2.46 28.23 0.57
N ILE A 55 -3.16 28.15 1.70
CA ILE A 55 -4.48 28.78 1.90
C ILE A 55 -4.39 30.31 1.79
N TRP A 56 -3.32 30.94 2.27
CA TRP A 56 -3.11 32.39 2.14
C TRP A 56 -2.89 32.80 0.68
N GLN A 57 -2.16 32.00 -0.10
CA GLN A 57 -1.98 32.19 -1.54
C GLN A 57 -3.26 31.93 -2.35
N PHE A 58 -4.15 31.06 -1.85
CA PHE A 58 -5.52 30.94 -2.34
C PHE A 58 -6.42 32.13 -1.91
N ARG A 59 -6.25 32.68 -0.72
CA ARG A 59 -6.99 33.86 -0.20
C ARG A 59 -6.65 35.15 -0.94
N SER A 60 -5.40 35.35 -1.36
CA SER A 60 -4.99 36.51 -2.18
C SER A 60 -5.63 36.51 -3.58
N SER A 61 -6.22 35.39 -3.99
CA SER A 61 -7.02 35.23 -5.20
C SER A 61 -8.52 35.54 -4.99
N GLY A 62 -8.93 35.96 -3.78
CA GLY A 62 -10.30 36.42 -3.47
C GLY A 62 -11.21 35.41 -2.76
N ALA A 63 -10.72 34.26 -2.32
CA ALA A 63 -11.51 33.25 -1.61
C ALA A 63 -11.27 33.28 -0.08
N THR A 64 -12.30 33.50 0.73
CA THR A 64 -12.23 33.44 2.21
C THR A 64 -12.34 32.00 2.72
N LEU A 65 -11.39 31.53 3.54
CA LEU A 65 -11.32 30.12 3.99
C LEU A 65 -10.70 29.99 5.39
N SER A 66 -11.34 29.32 6.36
CA SER A 66 -10.77 28.97 7.68
C SER A 66 -10.67 27.45 7.88
N VAL A 67 -9.52 26.99 8.39
CA VAL A 67 -9.14 25.56 8.56
C VAL A 67 -9.90 24.79 9.66
N PRO A 68 -10.37 25.37 10.78
CA PRO A 68 -11.05 24.60 11.84
C PRO A 68 -12.36 23.91 11.40
N GLU A 69 -12.97 24.34 10.30
CA GLU A 69 -14.24 23.78 9.80
C GLU A 69 -14.07 22.49 8.99
N LEU A 70 -12.85 22.19 8.51
CA LEU A 70 -12.55 20.94 7.79
C LEU A 70 -12.47 19.71 8.71
N TYR A 71 -12.30 19.91 10.01
CA TYR A 71 -12.17 18.82 10.99
C TYR A 71 -13.48 18.45 11.68
N CYS A 72 -14.60 19.10 11.36
CA CYS A 72 -15.89 18.85 12.02
C CYS A 72 -16.88 18.09 11.11
N GLU A 73 -16.66 16.78 10.95
CA GLU A 73 -17.52 15.83 10.22
C GLU A 73 -18.89 15.54 10.91
N ARG A 74 -19.56 16.53 11.50
CA ARG A 74 -20.90 16.31 12.07
C ARG A 74 -22.04 16.50 11.09
N SER A 75 -21.80 16.94 9.85
CA SER A 75 -22.85 17.12 8.85
C SER A 75 -22.51 16.49 7.49
N PRO A 76 -23.43 15.71 6.87
CA PRO A 76 -23.27 15.20 5.50
C PRO A 76 -23.16 16.30 4.44
N THR A 77 -23.46 17.57 4.76
CA THR A 77 -23.16 18.73 3.90
C THR A 77 -21.66 18.99 3.73
N SER A 78 -20.80 18.42 4.58
CA SER A 78 -19.35 18.63 4.56
C SER A 78 -18.66 17.99 3.35
N SER A 79 -19.14 16.81 2.90
CA SER A 79 -18.48 16.05 1.82
C SER A 79 -18.53 16.76 0.46
N ALA A 80 -19.73 17.20 0.04
CA ALA A 80 -19.89 17.93 -1.21
C ALA A 80 -19.11 19.25 -1.19
N TYR A 81 -19.04 19.91 -0.03
CA TYR A 81 -18.28 21.14 0.14
C TYR A 81 -16.77 20.90 0.02
N TYR A 82 -16.25 19.84 0.64
CA TYR A 82 -14.86 19.42 0.50
C TYR A 82 -14.51 19.09 -0.95
N GLN A 83 -15.37 18.36 -1.65
CA GLN A 83 -15.14 18.02 -3.05
C GLN A 83 -15.11 19.27 -3.94
N ASN A 84 -16.04 20.21 -3.73
CA ASN A 84 -16.03 21.49 -4.45
C ASN A 84 -14.72 22.27 -4.26
N PHE A 85 -14.15 22.24 -3.05
CA PHE A 85 -12.85 22.88 -2.80
C PHE A 85 -11.69 22.17 -3.48
N LEU A 86 -11.68 20.84 -3.49
CA LEU A 86 -10.66 20.09 -4.22
C LEU A 86 -10.74 20.38 -5.73
N ASP A 87 -11.95 20.47 -6.29
CA ASP A 87 -12.15 20.78 -7.70
C ASP A 87 -11.68 22.20 -8.01
N LEU A 88 -12.03 23.18 -7.17
CA LEU A 88 -11.55 24.56 -7.30
C LEU A 88 -10.02 24.64 -7.20
N ALA A 89 -9.40 23.94 -6.22
CA ALA A 89 -7.96 23.94 -6.05
C ALA A 89 -7.23 23.34 -7.27
N LYS A 90 -7.78 22.29 -7.87
CA LYS A 90 -7.26 21.70 -9.11
C LYS A 90 -7.41 22.64 -10.30
N GLU A 91 -8.55 23.32 -10.42
CA GLU A 91 -8.76 24.34 -11.45
C GLU A 91 -7.73 25.47 -11.35
N GLN A 92 -7.52 26.00 -10.15
CA GLN A 92 -6.51 27.02 -9.92
C GLN A 92 -5.09 26.52 -10.24
N LEU A 93 -4.75 25.28 -9.88
CA LEU A 93 -3.47 24.69 -10.25
C LEU A 93 -3.30 24.60 -11.78
N MET A 94 -4.36 24.24 -12.51
CA MET A 94 -4.33 24.26 -13.99
C MET A 94 -4.13 25.68 -14.55
N ILE A 95 -4.75 26.70 -13.95
CA ILE A 95 -4.56 28.11 -14.34
C ILE A 95 -3.11 28.55 -14.09
N ILE A 96 -2.54 28.20 -12.93
CA ILE A 96 -1.13 28.51 -12.59
C ILE A 96 -0.16 27.83 -13.56
N ARG A 97 -0.38 26.56 -13.90
CA ARG A 97 0.48 25.82 -14.84
C ARG A 97 0.39 26.32 -16.28
N SER A 98 -0.78 26.83 -16.69
CA SER A 98 -0.95 27.45 -18.01
C SER A 98 -0.32 28.85 -18.11
N HIS A 99 -0.05 29.50 -16.98
CA HIS A 99 0.57 30.82 -16.91
C HIS A 99 1.78 30.81 -15.95
N PRO A 100 2.86 30.07 -16.27
CA PRO A 100 4.00 29.95 -15.38
C PRO A 100 4.64 31.32 -15.13
N SER A 101 4.84 31.66 -13.86
CA SER A 101 5.61 32.84 -13.47
C SER A 101 7.04 32.74 -14.03
N PRO A 102 7.65 33.85 -14.50
CA PRO A 102 9.04 33.82 -14.92
C PRO A 102 9.94 33.42 -13.75
N GLU A 103 11.00 32.67 -14.04
CA GLU A 103 12.00 32.36 -13.03
C GLU A 103 12.56 33.66 -12.43
N PRO A 104 12.58 33.79 -11.09
CA PRO A 104 13.14 34.97 -10.47
C PRO A 104 14.62 35.10 -10.88
N GLY A 105 15.02 36.30 -11.32
CA GLY A 105 16.41 36.56 -11.64
C GLY A 105 17.31 36.42 -10.40
N SER A 106 18.61 36.19 -10.57
CA SER A 106 19.55 35.93 -9.47
C SER A 106 19.65 37.03 -8.42
N SER A 107 19.24 38.26 -8.75
CA SER A 107 19.16 39.40 -7.83
C SER A 107 17.77 39.61 -7.21
N SER A 108 16.81 38.71 -7.48
CA SER A 108 15.45 38.80 -6.96
C SER A 108 15.43 38.56 -5.46
N PRO A 109 14.72 39.40 -4.67
CA PRO A 109 14.49 39.16 -3.25
C PRO A 109 13.85 37.79 -2.94
N ALA A 110 13.19 37.17 -3.92
CA ALA A 110 12.62 35.82 -3.78
C ALA A 110 13.67 34.76 -3.40
N HIS A 111 14.92 34.90 -3.88
CA HIS A 111 16.01 33.99 -3.48
C HIS A 111 16.43 34.18 -2.02
N HIS A 112 16.13 35.33 -1.40
CA HIS A 112 16.37 35.56 0.02
C HIS A 112 15.22 35.06 0.90
N ALA A 113 14.03 34.85 0.34
CA ALA A 113 12.90 34.28 1.10
C ALA A 113 13.15 32.82 1.52
N PHE A 114 13.93 32.08 0.73
CA PHE A 114 14.40 30.74 1.07
C PHE A 114 15.90 30.77 1.29
N ASP A 115 16.35 30.99 2.54
CA ASP A 115 17.77 30.89 2.90
C ASP A 115 18.18 29.40 2.95
N PRO A 116 18.93 28.88 1.95
CA PRO A 116 19.34 27.48 1.92
C PRO A 116 20.31 27.13 3.06
N CYS A 117 20.85 28.16 3.71
CA CYS A 117 21.76 28.10 4.83
C CYS A 117 21.10 28.47 6.16
N ILE A 118 19.75 28.53 6.24
CA ILE A 118 19.04 28.90 7.48
C ILE A 118 19.48 28.04 8.67
N ALA A 119 19.83 26.78 8.42
CA ALA A 119 20.36 25.85 9.41
C ALA A 119 21.66 26.33 10.11
N ARG A 120 22.42 27.27 9.52
CA ARG A 120 23.58 27.91 10.16
C ARG A 120 23.20 28.87 11.27
N ARG A 121 21.99 29.42 11.19
CA ARG A 121 21.43 30.37 12.15
C ARG A 121 20.64 29.64 13.25
N LEU A 122 20.20 28.42 12.96
CA LEU A 122 19.53 27.53 13.90
C LEU A 122 20.56 26.73 14.73
N LYS A 123 20.26 26.50 16.01
CA LYS A 123 21.01 25.51 16.80
C LYS A 123 20.62 24.10 16.33
N THR A 124 21.36 23.56 15.37
CA THR A 124 21.14 22.20 14.86
C THR A 124 22.28 21.27 15.24
N PHE A 125 21.94 20.05 15.68
CA PHE A 125 22.89 18.95 15.88
C PHE A 125 23.01 18.07 14.63
N VAL A 126 22.22 18.35 13.59
CA VAL A 126 22.26 17.65 12.30
C VAL A 126 23.28 18.34 11.39
N PRO A 127 24.14 17.60 10.66
CA PRO A 127 25.05 18.19 9.69
C PRO A 127 24.35 19.16 8.75
N LEU A 128 24.94 20.34 8.55
CA LEU A 128 24.40 21.37 7.66
C LEU A 128 24.27 20.82 6.24
N ARG A 129 23.03 20.77 5.74
CA ARG A 129 22.72 20.44 4.35
C ARG A 129 22.09 21.65 3.70
N VAL A 130 22.62 22.05 2.55
CA VAL A 130 21.97 23.03 1.67
C VAL A 130 20.75 22.34 1.09
N ILE A 131 19.56 22.89 1.33
CA ILE A 131 18.32 22.38 0.74
C ILE A 131 18.12 23.14 -0.58
N PRO A 132 18.29 22.50 -1.76
CA PRO A 132 18.02 23.16 -3.02
C PRO A 132 16.52 23.43 -3.15
N VAL A 133 16.19 24.56 -3.77
CA VAL A 133 14.80 24.83 -4.18
C VAL A 133 14.45 23.85 -5.31
N PRO A 134 13.35 23.07 -5.20
CA PRO A 134 12.97 22.14 -6.25
C PRO A 134 12.59 22.90 -7.54
N PRO A 135 12.80 22.31 -8.73
CA PRO A 135 12.26 22.86 -9.97
C PRO A 135 10.76 23.15 -9.84
N GLN A 136 10.30 24.23 -10.47
CA GLN A 136 8.90 24.67 -10.37
C GLN A 136 7.92 23.57 -10.82
N GLU A 137 8.23 22.87 -11.91
CA GLU A 137 7.39 21.78 -12.42
C GLU A 137 7.28 20.61 -11.44
N ASP A 138 8.35 20.29 -10.71
CA ASP A 138 8.32 19.23 -9.70
C ASP A 138 7.47 19.65 -8.49
N THR A 139 7.50 20.94 -8.14
CA THR A 139 6.60 21.51 -7.12
C THR A 139 5.14 21.36 -7.53
N TRP A 140 4.79 21.69 -8.78
CA TRP A 140 3.42 21.57 -9.28
C TRP A 140 2.95 20.12 -9.36
N LYS A 141 3.80 19.18 -9.76
CA LYS A 141 3.50 17.74 -9.69
C LYS A 141 3.26 17.28 -8.26
N ALA A 142 4.03 17.78 -7.29
CA ALA A 142 3.84 17.43 -5.88
C ALA A 142 2.52 17.98 -5.31
N VAL A 143 2.14 19.20 -5.67
CA VAL A 143 0.83 19.78 -5.29
C VAL A 143 -0.31 19.00 -5.94
N GLU A 144 -0.23 18.72 -7.23
CA GLU A 144 -1.22 17.90 -7.96
C GLU A 144 -1.39 16.52 -7.32
N ALA A 145 -0.28 15.84 -7.00
CA ALA A 145 -0.30 14.55 -6.32
C ALA A 145 -0.95 14.65 -4.93
N THR A 146 -0.73 15.75 -4.20
CA THR A 146 -1.36 15.99 -2.90
C THR A 146 -2.87 16.17 -3.01
N LEU A 147 -3.32 17.01 -3.95
CA LEU A 147 -4.76 17.22 -4.22
C LEU A 147 -5.46 15.92 -4.67
N ASN A 148 -4.80 15.14 -5.53
CA ASN A 148 -5.32 13.84 -5.97
C ASN A 148 -5.39 12.84 -4.80
N GLY A 149 -4.39 12.84 -3.92
CA GLY A 149 -4.39 11.99 -2.73
C GLY A 149 -5.50 12.36 -1.74
N TRP A 150 -5.76 13.64 -1.51
CA TRP A 150 -6.88 14.10 -0.70
C TRP A 150 -8.23 13.70 -1.27
N GLN A 151 -8.42 13.85 -2.58
CA GLN A 151 -9.64 13.38 -3.25
C GLN A 151 -9.84 11.87 -3.05
N GLU A 152 -8.78 11.07 -3.22
CA GLU A 152 -8.85 9.63 -3.01
C GLU A 152 -9.19 9.26 -1.56
N VAL A 153 -8.57 9.92 -0.57
CA VAL A 153 -8.89 9.71 0.85
C VAL A 153 -10.34 10.03 1.13
N SER A 154 -10.87 11.13 0.57
CA SER A 154 -12.29 11.48 0.70
C SER A 154 -13.18 10.40 0.08
N LEU A 155 -12.91 9.97 -1.15
CA LEU A 155 -13.68 8.91 -1.81
C LEU A 155 -13.66 7.60 -1.02
N LEU A 156 -12.51 7.23 -0.45
CA LEU A 156 -12.38 6.04 0.39
C LEU A 156 -13.12 6.17 1.72
N ALA A 157 -13.12 7.35 2.35
CA ALA A 157 -13.85 7.61 3.59
C ALA A 157 -15.38 7.44 3.39
N HIS A 158 -15.87 7.71 2.18
CA HIS A 158 -17.26 7.47 1.79
C HIS A 158 -17.55 6.02 1.41
N ALA A 159 -16.53 5.25 1.04
CA ALA A 159 -16.68 3.82 0.80
C ALA A 159 -16.80 3.09 2.14
N HIS A 160 -17.97 2.52 2.44
CA HIS A 160 -18.18 1.76 3.68
C HIS A 160 -17.78 0.28 3.58
N ALA A 161 -17.22 -0.13 2.43
CA ALA A 161 -16.78 -1.50 2.19
C ALA A 161 -15.28 -1.64 2.49
N LEU A 162 -14.92 -2.51 3.43
CA LEU A 162 -13.53 -2.75 3.82
C LEU A 162 -12.72 -3.39 2.68
N SER A 163 -13.38 -4.19 1.85
CA SER A 163 -12.81 -4.83 0.67
C SER A 163 -12.38 -3.80 -0.36
N THR A 164 -13.15 -2.71 -0.53
CA THR A 164 -12.75 -1.58 -1.37
C THR A 164 -11.46 -0.94 -0.86
N TRP A 165 -11.33 -0.72 0.45
CA TRP A 165 -10.11 -0.13 1.03
C TRP A 165 -8.89 -1.02 0.81
N GLU A 166 -9.05 -2.33 1.00
CA GLU A 166 -8.00 -3.32 0.75
C GLU A 166 -7.59 -3.34 -0.73
N ILE A 167 -8.57 -3.38 -1.65
CA ILE A 167 -8.33 -3.35 -3.09
C ILE A 167 -7.55 -2.10 -3.47
N VAL A 168 -7.99 -0.92 -3.05
CA VAL A 168 -7.30 0.34 -3.39
C VAL A 168 -5.92 0.41 -2.76
N GLY A 169 -5.78 -0.01 -1.50
CA GLY A 169 -4.48 -0.11 -0.83
C GLY A 169 -3.50 -1.00 -1.60
N ASN A 170 -3.97 -2.16 -2.06
CA ASN A 170 -3.21 -3.10 -2.88
C ASN A 170 -2.86 -2.51 -4.25
N LEU A 171 -3.82 -1.97 -5.00
CA LEU A 171 -3.56 -1.36 -6.31
C LEU A 171 -2.50 -0.27 -6.25
N ARG A 172 -2.47 0.52 -5.17
CA ARG A 172 -1.48 1.59 -4.96
C ARG A 172 -0.10 1.07 -4.56
N LEU A 173 0.02 -0.18 -4.16
CA LEU A 173 1.30 -0.86 -3.96
C LEU A 173 1.77 -1.57 -5.23
N TRP A 174 0.84 -1.96 -6.11
CA TRP A 174 1.11 -2.91 -7.19
C TRP A 174 1.28 -2.23 -8.55
N LEU A 175 0.72 -1.03 -8.75
CA LEU A 175 0.92 -0.26 -9.96
C LEU A 175 2.36 0.31 -10.01
N PRO A 176 3.06 0.25 -11.16
CA PRO A 176 4.48 0.63 -11.28
C PRO A 176 4.74 2.14 -11.09
N LYS A 177 3.71 2.96 -11.26
CA LYS A 177 3.74 4.41 -11.02
C LYS A 177 2.63 4.76 -10.05
N PRO A 178 2.71 4.30 -8.78
CA PRO A 178 1.69 4.64 -7.84
C PRO A 178 1.68 6.17 -7.67
N PRO A 179 0.50 6.79 -7.47
CA PRO A 179 0.43 8.21 -7.15
C PRO A 179 1.42 8.52 -6.04
N LEU A 180 2.20 9.59 -6.18
CA LEU A 180 3.19 10.00 -5.17
C LEU A 180 2.47 10.25 -3.85
N ARG A 181 2.49 9.27 -2.95
CA ARG A 181 1.91 9.41 -1.61
C ARG A 181 2.94 10.07 -0.72
N THR A 182 2.76 11.38 -0.50
CA THR A 182 3.57 12.14 0.45
C THR A 182 3.47 11.50 1.84
N PRO A 183 4.53 11.58 2.66
CA PRO A 183 4.47 11.10 4.05
C PRO A 183 3.28 11.69 4.82
N TYR A 184 2.95 12.95 4.55
CA TYR A 184 1.78 13.63 5.08
C TYR A 184 0.49 12.90 4.73
N LEU A 185 0.23 12.62 3.44
CA LEU A 185 -0.99 11.91 3.03
C LEU A 185 -1.12 10.53 3.67
N ARG A 186 -0.02 9.80 3.88
CA ARG A 186 -0.05 8.51 4.57
C ARG A 186 -0.47 8.67 6.04
N SER A 187 0.12 9.65 6.73
CA SER A 187 -0.24 9.97 8.11
C SER A 187 -1.70 10.42 8.20
N TYR A 188 -2.11 11.33 7.32
CA TYR A 188 -3.47 11.84 7.24
C TYR A 188 -4.48 10.71 6.97
N THR A 189 -4.21 9.82 6.02
CA THR A 189 -5.06 8.65 5.75
C THR A 189 -5.21 7.78 7.00
N GLN A 190 -4.12 7.52 7.72
CA GLN A 190 -4.19 6.74 8.95
C GLN A 190 -5.10 7.42 9.99
N SER A 191 -4.89 8.70 10.26
CA SER A 191 -5.67 9.46 11.24
C SER A 191 -7.13 9.66 10.83
N ALA A 192 -7.41 9.82 9.54
CA ALA A 192 -8.77 9.95 9.02
C ALA A 192 -9.56 8.63 9.18
N PHE A 193 -8.89 7.49 8.99
CA PHE A 193 -9.53 6.18 9.06
C PHE A 193 -9.64 5.64 10.47
N TYR A 194 -8.71 6.00 11.37
CA TYR A 194 -8.69 5.50 12.73
C TYR A 194 -8.07 6.50 13.70
N ASP A 195 -8.84 6.95 14.69
CA ASP A 195 -8.40 7.91 15.72
C ASP A 195 -7.85 7.23 17.00
N GLY A 196 -7.81 5.90 17.03
CA GLY A 196 -7.46 5.12 18.22
C GLY A 196 -8.65 4.48 18.93
N LEU A 197 -9.88 4.94 18.65
CA LEU A 197 -11.12 4.49 19.28
C LEU A 197 -12.19 4.11 18.23
N LEU A 198 -12.39 4.95 17.23
CA LEU A 198 -13.39 4.83 16.19
C LEU A 198 -12.75 4.78 14.80
N ILE A 199 -13.45 4.11 13.89
CA ILE A 199 -13.13 4.04 12.47
C ILE A 199 -13.95 5.11 11.76
N LEU A 200 -13.28 5.98 10.99
CA LEU A 200 -13.88 7.15 10.35
C LEU A 200 -14.69 8.02 11.34
N ASN A 201 -14.23 8.09 12.61
CA ASN A 201 -14.90 8.78 13.70
C ASN A 201 -16.41 8.42 13.87
N LYS A 202 -16.82 7.25 13.37
CA LYS A 202 -18.24 6.87 13.25
C LYS A 202 -18.52 5.44 13.68
N PHE A 203 -17.61 4.52 13.34
CA PHE A 203 -17.84 3.10 13.50
C PHE A 203 -16.96 2.52 14.60
N THR A 204 -17.50 1.56 15.35
CA THR A 204 -16.75 0.83 16.37
C THR A 204 -15.96 -0.33 15.74
N CYS A 205 -15.02 -0.91 16.48
CA CYS A 205 -14.32 -2.11 16.04
C CYS A 205 -15.26 -3.29 15.74
N ASN A 206 -16.38 -3.42 16.47
CA ASN A 206 -17.37 -4.47 16.21
C ASN A 206 -18.02 -4.33 14.83
N TRP A 207 -18.23 -3.09 14.37
CA TRP A 207 -18.71 -2.84 13.01
C TRP A 207 -17.70 -3.32 11.97
N MET A 208 -16.40 -3.15 12.20
CA MET A 208 -15.36 -3.63 11.28
C MET A 208 -15.39 -5.16 11.16
N VAL A 209 -15.51 -5.86 12.29
CA VAL A 209 -15.59 -7.33 12.30
C VAL A 209 -16.85 -7.79 11.57
N ASP A 210 -18.00 -7.17 11.86
CA ASP A 210 -19.26 -7.49 11.18
C ASP A 210 -19.18 -7.25 9.67
N ARG A 211 -18.65 -6.11 9.25
CA ARG A 211 -18.44 -5.79 7.82
C ARG A 211 -17.47 -6.74 7.15
N PHE A 212 -16.34 -7.02 7.78
CA PHE A 212 -15.36 -7.96 7.26
C PHE A 212 -15.99 -9.33 6.98
N VAL A 213 -16.71 -9.87 7.96
CA VAL A 213 -17.38 -11.16 7.85
C VAL A 213 -18.48 -11.12 6.80
N SER A 214 -19.29 -10.07 6.78
CA SER A 214 -20.36 -9.90 5.80
C SER A 214 -19.85 -9.77 4.37
N GLU A 215 -18.75 -9.04 4.15
CA GLU A 215 -18.16 -8.87 2.82
C GLU A 215 -17.41 -10.11 2.35
N THR A 216 -16.81 -10.87 3.27
CA THR A 216 -16.04 -12.09 2.93
C THR A 216 -16.94 -13.30 2.75
N LEU A 217 -17.89 -13.51 3.66
CA LEU A 217 -18.70 -14.74 3.72
C LEU A 217 -20.15 -14.53 3.25
N GLY A 218 -20.57 -13.29 2.99
CA GLY A 218 -21.95 -12.98 2.62
C GLY A 218 -22.96 -13.15 3.77
N VAL A 219 -22.50 -13.33 5.01
CA VAL A 219 -23.35 -13.53 6.19
C VAL A 219 -23.00 -12.53 7.30
N PRO A 220 -23.97 -12.01 8.06
CA PRO A 220 -23.68 -11.15 9.22
C PRO A 220 -22.92 -11.89 10.33
N TYR A 221 -22.09 -11.18 11.08
CA TYR A 221 -21.25 -11.80 12.12
C TYR A 221 -22.06 -12.38 13.26
N ASP A 222 -23.22 -11.80 13.59
CA ASP A 222 -24.09 -12.30 14.65
C ASP A 222 -24.58 -13.74 14.38
N ILE A 223 -24.75 -14.13 13.11
CA ILE A 223 -25.10 -15.50 12.73
C ILE A 223 -23.96 -16.46 13.07
N ILE A 224 -22.71 -16.07 12.81
CA ILE A 224 -21.52 -16.86 13.15
C ILE A 224 -21.42 -17.00 14.67
N VAL A 225 -21.57 -15.91 15.41
CA VAL A 225 -21.54 -15.93 16.88
C VAL A 225 -22.61 -16.87 17.43
N LYS A 226 -23.86 -16.75 16.98
CA LYS A 226 -24.96 -17.64 17.40
C LYS A 226 -24.66 -19.11 17.08
N THR A 227 -24.09 -19.39 15.92
CA THR A 227 -23.71 -20.74 15.49
C THR A 227 -22.62 -21.31 16.37
N VAL A 228 -21.55 -20.55 16.60
CA VAL A 228 -20.43 -20.98 17.45
C VAL A 228 -20.89 -21.22 18.88
N ILE A 229 -21.70 -20.33 19.47
CA ILE A 229 -22.25 -20.52 20.82
C ILE A 229 -23.13 -21.78 20.90
N LYS A 230 -23.94 -22.04 19.87
CA LYS A 230 -24.82 -23.21 19.81
C LYS A 230 -24.05 -24.52 19.78
N TYR A 231 -22.95 -24.59 19.03
CA TYR A 231 -22.20 -25.84 18.81
C TYR A 231 -20.98 -25.99 19.74
N TRP A 232 -20.48 -24.91 20.35
CA TRP A 232 -19.35 -24.90 21.29
C TRP A 232 -19.65 -24.16 22.61
N PRO A 233 -20.65 -24.60 23.40
CA PRO A 233 -21.06 -23.90 24.61
C PRO A 233 -20.00 -23.91 25.74
N THR A 234 -19.02 -24.80 25.69
CA THR A 234 -18.07 -25.07 26.80
C THR A 234 -16.65 -24.52 26.59
N ILE A 235 -16.32 -24.02 25.40
CA ILE A 235 -14.97 -23.50 25.12
C ILE A 235 -14.92 -22.01 25.45
N ILE A 236 -13.86 -21.59 26.16
CA ILE A 236 -13.53 -20.18 26.42
C ILE A 236 -13.51 -19.46 25.07
N ASN A 237 -14.56 -18.67 24.85
CA ASN A 237 -14.90 -17.87 23.68
C ASN A 237 -13.90 -17.93 22.50
N PRO A 238 -13.94 -18.96 21.63
CA PRO A 238 -13.05 -19.06 20.48
C PRO A 238 -13.14 -17.83 19.56
N LEU A 239 -14.26 -17.11 19.59
CA LEU A 239 -14.47 -15.88 18.82
C LEU A 239 -13.53 -14.76 19.29
N GLN A 240 -13.25 -14.62 20.59
CA GLN A 240 -12.28 -13.61 21.06
C GLN A 240 -10.87 -13.88 20.54
N SER A 241 -10.51 -15.17 20.40
CA SER A 241 -9.24 -15.56 19.80
C SER A 241 -9.25 -15.32 18.28
N MET A 242 -10.35 -15.67 17.60
CA MET A 242 -10.52 -15.39 16.17
C MET A 242 -10.49 -13.89 15.87
N GLU A 243 -11.20 -13.06 16.64
CA GLU A 243 -11.16 -11.60 16.53
C GLU A 243 -9.72 -11.10 16.67
N ARG A 244 -9.00 -11.50 17.73
CA ARG A 244 -7.57 -11.18 17.93
C ARG A 244 -6.68 -11.67 16.79
N ILE A 245 -6.99 -12.80 16.17
CA ILE A 245 -6.25 -13.35 15.04
C ILE A 245 -6.60 -12.60 13.75
N LEU A 246 -7.86 -12.25 13.50
CA LEU A 246 -8.28 -11.43 12.36
C LEU A 246 -7.57 -10.07 12.37
N TYR A 247 -7.42 -9.45 13.55
CA TYR A 247 -6.59 -8.25 13.73
C TYR A 247 -5.11 -8.45 13.36
N LYS A 248 -4.57 -9.67 13.47
CA LYS A 248 -3.19 -10.01 13.12
C LYS A 248 -3.02 -10.56 11.69
N ALA A 249 -4.03 -11.24 11.16
CA ALA A 249 -3.97 -12.07 9.96
C ALA A 249 -4.17 -11.29 8.66
N ARG A 250 -4.91 -10.17 8.66
CA ARG A 250 -5.06 -9.33 7.45
C ARG A 250 -3.83 -8.49 7.10
N ARG A 251 -2.71 -8.75 7.76
CA ARG A 251 -1.40 -8.39 7.23
C ARG A 251 -1.10 -9.34 6.07
N ILE A 252 -1.67 -9.05 4.89
CA ILE A 252 -1.13 -9.46 3.58
C ILE A 252 0.25 -8.80 3.47
N ILE A 253 1.19 -9.40 4.19
CA ILE A 253 2.53 -8.91 4.42
C ILE A 253 3.46 -9.45 3.33
N TYR A 254 3.04 -10.46 2.57
CA TYR A 254 3.97 -11.27 1.82
C TYR A 254 4.46 -10.60 0.55
N LEU A 255 3.56 -10.14 -0.33
CA LEU A 255 3.96 -9.40 -1.54
C LEU A 255 4.51 -8.01 -1.20
N THR A 256 3.93 -7.32 -0.21
CA THR A 256 4.37 -5.98 0.20
C THR A 256 5.75 -5.99 0.89
N LYS A 257 6.12 -7.07 1.59
CA LYS A 257 7.51 -7.26 2.07
C LYS A 257 8.44 -7.85 1.02
N MET A 258 7.90 -8.38 -0.07
CA MET A 258 8.67 -8.76 -1.27
C MET A 258 8.89 -7.58 -2.21
N LEU A 259 9.33 -6.45 -1.66
CA LEU A 259 10.16 -5.53 -2.43
C LEU A 259 11.44 -6.30 -2.77
N LEU A 260 11.51 -6.87 -3.98
CA LEU A 260 12.56 -7.79 -4.39
C LEU A 260 13.96 -7.15 -4.41
N GLU A 261 14.04 -5.82 -4.39
CA GLU A 261 15.28 -5.07 -4.17
C GLU A 261 15.96 -5.45 -2.85
N LEU A 262 15.20 -5.97 -1.89
CA LEU A 262 15.75 -6.43 -0.62
C LEU A 262 16.36 -7.84 -0.71
N PHE A 263 16.05 -8.63 -1.73
CA PHE A 263 16.53 -10.01 -1.89
C PHE A 263 17.79 -10.06 -2.75
N ALA A 264 18.82 -10.74 -2.25
CA ALA A 264 19.97 -11.09 -3.07
C ALA A 264 19.54 -12.04 -4.19
N LEU A 265 20.31 -12.09 -5.28
CA LEU A 265 19.96 -12.87 -6.46
C LEU A 265 19.76 -14.36 -6.13
N GLU A 266 20.58 -14.90 -5.23
CA GLU A 266 20.54 -16.31 -4.78
C GLU A 266 19.34 -16.62 -3.87
N GLU A 267 18.67 -15.61 -3.33
CA GLU A 267 17.50 -15.78 -2.46
C GLU A 267 16.18 -15.72 -3.24
N ARG A 268 16.19 -15.22 -4.48
CA ARG A 268 14.99 -15.05 -5.30
C ARG A 268 14.27 -16.36 -5.63
N PRO A 269 14.94 -17.48 -5.97
CA PRO A 269 14.25 -18.73 -6.26
C PRO A 269 13.44 -19.19 -5.04
N PHE A 270 14.04 -19.11 -3.84
CA PHE A 270 13.34 -19.41 -2.60
C PHE A 270 12.14 -18.49 -2.36
N ALA A 271 12.30 -17.19 -2.62
CA ALA A 271 11.23 -16.23 -2.44
C ALA A 271 10.03 -16.52 -3.36
N TYR A 272 10.25 -16.82 -4.63
CA TYR A 272 9.18 -17.20 -5.57
C TYR A 272 8.54 -18.55 -5.24
N TRP A 273 9.35 -19.55 -4.89
CA TRP A 273 8.84 -20.83 -4.40
C TRP A 273 7.92 -20.62 -3.20
N TYR A 274 8.37 -19.84 -2.22
CA TYR A 274 7.59 -19.56 -1.01
C TYR A 274 6.28 -18.80 -1.33
N VAL A 275 6.31 -17.84 -2.26
CA VAL A 275 5.08 -17.18 -2.74
C VAL A 275 4.12 -18.20 -3.34
N ALA A 276 4.58 -19.09 -4.21
CA ALA A 276 3.73 -20.12 -4.80
C ALA A 276 3.10 -21.03 -3.74
N GLN A 277 3.83 -21.37 -2.67
CA GLN A 277 3.28 -22.15 -1.53
C GLN A 277 2.25 -21.37 -0.71
N VAL A 278 2.45 -20.08 -0.49
CA VAL A 278 1.48 -19.22 0.20
C VAL A 278 0.22 -19.06 -0.64
N LEU A 279 0.37 -18.90 -1.96
CA LEU A 279 -0.74 -18.79 -2.90
C LEU A 279 -1.54 -20.10 -2.97
N GLU A 280 -0.88 -21.26 -3.00
CA GLU A 280 -1.54 -22.57 -2.92
C GLU A 280 -2.41 -22.69 -1.67
N ALA A 281 -1.84 -22.39 -0.50
CA ALA A 281 -2.59 -22.45 0.75
C ALA A 281 -3.80 -21.49 0.76
N HIS A 282 -3.67 -20.33 0.11
CA HIS A 282 -4.79 -19.39 -0.03
C HIS A 282 -5.85 -19.92 -1.00
N LEU A 283 -5.46 -20.50 -2.13
CA LEU A 283 -6.39 -21.12 -3.08
C LEU A 283 -7.20 -22.25 -2.41
N CYS A 284 -6.56 -23.13 -1.64
CA CYS A 284 -7.28 -24.15 -0.87
C CYS A 284 -8.33 -23.54 0.07
N CYS A 285 -8.03 -22.42 0.73
CA CYS A 285 -9.01 -21.72 1.57
C CYS A 285 -10.15 -21.13 0.72
N LEU A 286 -9.86 -20.55 -0.45
CA LEU A 286 -10.88 -20.00 -1.34
C LEU A 286 -11.81 -21.09 -1.89
N ASP A 287 -11.29 -22.27 -2.20
CA ASP A 287 -12.10 -23.43 -2.63
C ASP A 287 -13.15 -23.81 -1.58
N GLU A 288 -12.75 -23.87 -0.31
CA GLU A 288 -13.68 -24.13 0.80
C GLU A 288 -14.72 -23.01 0.95
N LEU A 289 -14.30 -21.75 0.82
CA LEU A 289 -15.17 -20.59 0.95
C LEU A 289 -16.19 -20.48 -0.20
N LEU A 290 -15.76 -20.69 -1.44
CA LEU A 290 -16.63 -20.63 -2.62
C LEU A 290 -17.77 -21.65 -2.55
N ASN A 291 -17.59 -22.76 -1.85
CA ASN A 291 -18.64 -23.77 -1.65
C ASN A 291 -19.75 -23.33 -0.68
N ILE A 292 -19.49 -22.33 0.18
CA ILE A 292 -20.45 -21.89 1.21
C ILE A 292 -21.03 -20.50 0.95
N VAL A 293 -20.32 -19.65 0.19
CA VAL A 293 -20.78 -18.28 -0.10
C VAL A 293 -21.86 -18.29 -1.20
N PRO A 294 -22.99 -17.56 -1.04
CA PRO A 294 -24.05 -17.53 -2.04
C PRO A 294 -23.56 -17.02 -3.40
N LYS A 295 -23.78 -17.79 -4.47
CA LYS A 295 -23.28 -17.50 -5.84
C LYS A 295 -23.67 -16.13 -6.39
N GLU A 296 -24.85 -15.64 -6.03
CA GLU A 296 -25.37 -14.34 -6.50
C GLU A 296 -24.84 -13.14 -5.69
N SER A 297 -24.01 -13.37 -4.68
CA SER A 297 -23.49 -12.30 -3.83
C SER A 297 -22.24 -11.64 -4.42
N THR A 298 -22.05 -10.35 -4.12
CA THR A 298 -20.80 -9.62 -4.45
C THR A 298 -19.58 -10.28 -3.78
N ALA A 299 -19.77 -10.91 -2.62
CA ALA A 299 -18.73 -11.68 -1.94
C ALA A 299 -18.24 -12.85 -2.81
N TYR A 300 -19.17 -13.62 -3.38
CA TYR A 300 -18.82 -14.73 -4.28
C TYR A 300 -18.06 -14.26 -5.52
N GLN A 301 -18.53 -13.20 -6.17
CA GLN A 301 -17.86 -12.62 -7.35
C GLN A 301 -16.44 -12.16 -7.02
N GLU A 302 -16.23 -11.56 -5.85
CA GLU A 302 -14.90 -11.16 -5.40
C GLU A 302 -14.01 -12.37 -5.06
N LEU A 303 -14.54 -13.40 -4.40
CA LEU A 303 -13.78 -14.63 -4.12
C LEU A 303 -13.41 -15.35 -5.41
N GLU A 304 -14.28 -15.37 -6.41
CA GLU A 304 -14.02 -15.93 -7.74
C GLU A 304 -12.92 -15.12 -8.47
N PHE A 305 -13.02 -13.78 -8.44
CA PHE A 305 -11.96 -12.90 -8.95
C PHE A 305 -10.61 -13.19 -8.28
N GLN A 306 -10.59 -13.27 -6.95
CA GLN A 306 -9.38 -13.55 -6.17
C GLN A 306 -8.82 -14.92 -6.49
N HIS A 307 -9.67 -15.95 -6.55
CA HIS A 307 -9.25 -17.30 -6.91
C HIS A 307 -8.52 -17.30 -8.25
N GLN A 308 -9.14 -16.79 -9.31
CA GLN A 308 -8.51 -16.72 -10.64
C GLN A 308 -7.22 -15.89 -10.64
N LEU A 309 -7.21 -14.73 -9.98
CA LEU A 309 -6.02 -13.88 -9.89
C LEU A 309 -4.88 -14.61 -9.17
N LEU A 310 -5.15 -15.29 -8.05
CA LEU A 310 -4.14 -16.01 -7.30
C LEU A 310 -3.63 -17.25 -8.05
N THR A 311 -4.48 -17.95 -8.79
CA THR A 311 -4.06 -19.03 -9.70
C THR A 311 -3.06 -18.50 -10.74
N ALA A 312 -3.34 -17.37 -11.37
CA ALA A 312 -2.42 -16.76 -12.33
C ALA A 312 -1.10 -16.33 -11.66
N LEU A 313 -1.16 -15.68 -10.50
CA LEU A 313 0.04 -15.27 -9.75
C LEU A 313 0.88 -16.47 -9.28
N GLN A 314 0.23 -17.58 -8.92
CA GLN A 314 0.90 -18.81 -8.54
C GLN A 314 1.64 -19.41 -9.73
N ALA A 315 0.98 -19.51 -10.88
CA ALA A 315 1.58 -20.01 -12.11
C ALA A 315 2.79 -19.16 -12.54
N ILE A 316 2.68 -17.83 -12.50
CA ILE A 316 3.81 -16.91 -12.76
C ILE A 316 4.95 -17.16 -11.76
N SER A 317 4.64 -17.25 -10.46
CA SER A 317 5.65 -17.45 -9.41
C SER A 317 6.35 -18.79 -9.54
N THR A 318 5.62 -19.86 -9.84
CA THR A 318 6.17 -21.20 -10.08
C THR A 318 7.09 -21.21 -11.31
N ALA A 319 6.67 -20.61 -12.43
CA ALA A 319 7.49 -20.50 -13.63
C ALA A 319 8.81 -19.76 -13.37
N ILE A 320 8.76 -18.62 -12.67
CA ILE A 320 9.96 -17.84 -12.33
C ILE A 320 10.85 -18.58 -11.33
N PHE A 321 10.28 -19.24 -10.31
CA PHE A 321 11.03 -20.09 -9.39
C PHE A 321 11.87 -21.10 -10.16
N VAL A 322 11.22 -21.85 -11.07
CA VAL A 322 11.87 -22.89 -11.86
C VAL A 322 12.93 -22.31 -12.79
N ALA A 323 12.63 -21.22 -13.49
CA ALA A 323 13.60 -20.52 -14.34
C ALA A 323 14.81 -19.99 -13.55
N CYS A 324 14.65 -19.69 -12.26
CA CYS A 324 15.73 -19.21 -11.40
C CYS A 324 16.46 -20.33 -10.63
N MET A 325 16.10 -21.61 -10.79
CA MET A 325 16.64 -22.70 -9.97
C MET A 325 18.17 -22.81 -10.01
N SER A 326 18.81 -22.48 -11.14
CA SER A 326 20.28 -22.49 -11.25
C SER A 326 20.99 -21.45 -10.38
N LEU A 327 20.26 -20.45 -9.85
CA LEU A 327 20.79 -19.48 -8.87
C LEU A 327 20.84 -20.03 -7.44
N LEU A 328 20.18 -21.17 -7.16
CA LEU A 328 20.22 -21.77 -5.84
C LEU A 328 21.64 -22.28 -5.55
N THR A 329 22.35 -21.56 -4.70
CA THR A 329 23.61 -22.03 -4.14
C THR A 329 23.30 -22.98 -2.99
N PHE A 330 23.86 -24.19 -3.01
CA PHE A 330 23.72 -25.17 -1.91
C PHE A 330 24.63 -24.85 -0.71
N ASP A 331 25.09 -23.60 -0.58
CA ASP A 331 25.84 -23.14 0.59
C ASP A 331 24.88 -22.80 1.74
N TRP A 332 24.50 -23.85 2.47
CA TRP A 332 23.63 -23.76 3.65
C TRP A 332 24.17 -22.82 4.72
N ASN A 333 25.48 -22.67 4.85
CA ASN A 333 26.08 -21.80 5.86
C ASN A 333 25.80 -20.33 5.55
N ARG A 334 25.74 -19.96 4.26
CA ARG A 334 25.40 -18.61 3.81
C ARG A 334 23.89 -18.36 3.77
N MET A 335 23.12 -19.32 3.24
CA MET A 335 21.68 -19.13 3.02
C MET A 335 20.88 -19.13 4.34
N ARG A 336 21.23 -20.01 5.29
CA ARG A 336 20.47 -20.19 6.53
C ARG A 336 20.38 -18.92 7.40
N PRO A 337 21.47 -18.18 7.70
CA PRO A 337 21.38 -16.95 8.48
C PRO A 337 20.55 -15.85 7.79
N ALA A 338 20.65 -15.72 6.47
CA ALA A 338 19.90 -14.74 5.70
C ALA A 338 18.40 -15.08 5.71
N PHE A 339 18.07 -16.36 5.50
CA PHE A 339 16.72 -16.90 5.64
C PHE A 339 16.11 -16.58 7.02
N PHE A 340 16.73 -16.99 8.12
CA PHE A 340 16.17 -16.73 9.46
C PHE A 340 16.07 -15.25 9.81
N ARG A 341 16.95 -14.40 9.26
CA ARG A 341 16.85 -12.94 9.43
C ARG A 341 15.59 -12.39 8.75
N ARG A 342 15.30 -12.81 7.52
CA ARG A 342 14.13 -12.35 6.74
C ARG A 342 12.82 -12.90 7.27
N TYR A 343 12.81 -14.17 7.61
CA TYR A 343 11.63 -14.88 8.09
C TYR A 343 11.56 -14.94 9.61
N LYS A 344 12.29 -14.08 10.34
CA LYS A 344 12.26 -13.99 11.82
C LYS A 344 10.84 -13.93 12.38
N TRP A 345 9.92 -13.32 11.64
CA TRP A 345 8.53 -13.23 12.03
C TRP A 345 7.83 -14.60 12.15
N ALA A 346 8.24 -15.62 11.39
CA ALA A 346 7.67 -16.98 11.39
C ALA A 346 8.25 -17.90 12.48
N PHE A 347 9.37 -17.54 13.10
CA PHE A 347 10.07 -18.37 14.11
C PHE A 347 10.05 -17.71 15.50
N ARG A 348 8.92 -17.10 15.85
CA ARG A 348 8.71 -16.48 17.15
C ARG A 348 8.36 -17.55 18.19
N PRO A 349 9.05 -17.63 19.35
CA PRO A 349 8.77 -18.64 20.38
C PRO A 349 7.33 -18.62 20.88
N GLU A 350 6.65 -17.47 20.79
CA GLU A 350 5.24 -17.34 21.15
C GLU A 350 4.33 -18.25 20.31
N TYR A 351 4.76 -18.62 19.09
CA TYR A 351 4.01 -19.52 18.22
C TYR A 351 4.10 -20.99 18.64
N ASP A 352 5.08 -21.39 19.45
CA ASP A 352 5.22 -22.76 19.94
C ASP A 352 4.03 -23.16 20.85
N SER A 353 3.31 -22.18 21.39
CA SER A 353 2.10 -22.39 22.19
C SER A 353 0.83 -22.64 21.35
N ILE A 354 0.87 -22.37 20.04
CA ILE A 354 -0.27 -22.50 19.13
C ILE A 354 -0.35 -23.96 18.66
N ARG A 355 -1.46 -24.63 18.97
CA ARG A 355 -1.67 -26.04 18.58
C ARG A 355 -2.02 -26.24 17.11
N THR A 356 -2.48 -25.18 16.45
CA THR A 356 -2.81 -25.23 15.01
C THR A 356 -1.52 -25.32 14.20
N PRO A 357 -1.41 -26.29 13.27
CA PRO A 357 -0.27 -26.36 12.37
C PRO A 357 -0.09 -25.03 11.63
N PRO A 358 1.15 -24.56 11.43
CA PRO A 358 1.38 -23.32 10.73
C PRO A 358 1.01 -23.48 9.25
N VAL A 359 0.24 -22.53 8.73
CA VAL A 359 -0.16 -22.50 7.32
C VAL A 359 0.92 -21.77 6.51
N ALA A 360 1.40 -22.39 5.44
CA ALA A 360 2.45 -21.86 4.57
C ALA A 360 3.68 -21.34 5.36
N HIS A 361 4.15 -22.13 6.32
CA HIS A 361 5.38 -21.81 7.04
C HIS A 361 6.59 -21.87 6.11
N PRO A 362 7.51 -20.90 6.14
CA PRO A 362 8.69 -20.95 5.30
C PRO A 362 9.61 -22.07 5.78
N GLU A 363 9.72 -23.14 5.01
CA GLU A 363 10.55 -24.30 5.34
C GLU A 363 11.71 -24.45 4.35
N LEU A 364 12.88 -23.93 4.73
CA LEU A 364 14.05 -23.88 3.84
C LEU A 364 14.47 -25.25 3.28
N TYR A 365 14.26 -26.34 4.03
CA TYR A 365 14.64 -27.69 3.58
C TYR A 365 13.65 -28.31 2.56
N ARG A 366 12.41 -27.80 2.46
CA ARG A 366 11.41 -28.35 1.52
C ARG A 366 11.68 -27.99 0.07
N ILE A 367 12.48 -26.95 -0.18
CA ILE A 367 12.77 -26.54 -1.55
C ILE A 367 13.63 -27.57 -2.31
N MET A 368 14.48 -28.34 -1.62
CA MET A 368 15.38 -29.30 -2.28
C MET A 368 14.63 -30.49 -2.90
N PRO A 369 13.71 -31.17 -2.19
CA PRO A 369 12.85 -32.17 -2.82
C PRO A 369 12.06 -31.59 -4.00
N VAL A 370 11.48 -30.40 -3.85
CA VAL A 370 10.71 -29.76 -4.93
C VAL A 370 11.56 -29.49 -6.17
N CYS A 371 12.80 -29.03 -6.00
CA CYS A 371 13.73 -28.89 -7.12
C CYS A 371 14.02 -30.23 -7.80
N ALA A 372 14.21 -31.31 -7.03
CA ALA A 372 14.46 -32.64 -7.58
C ALA A 372 13.24 -33.17 -8.34
N ASP A 373 12.03 -32.95 -7.82
CA ASP A 373 10.77 -33.37 -8.44
C ASP A 373 10.54 -32.63 -9.77
N VAL A 374 10.76 -31.31 -9.80
CA VAL A 374 10.65 -30.50 -11.03
C VAL A 374 11.65 -30.96 -12.10
N LEU A 375 12.88 -31.28 -11.71
CA LEU A 375 13.90 -31.76 -12.66
C LEU A 375 13.62 -33.16 -13.20
N GLN A 376 12.77 -33.94 -12.51
CA GLN A 376 12.35 -35.28 -12.96
C GLN A 376 11.06 -35.24 -13.80
N ASP A 377 10.28 -34.17 -13.70
CA ASP A 377 9.06 -33.99 -14.46
C ASP A 377 9.34 -33.50 -15.88
N ALA A 378 9.52 -34.44 -16.80
CA ALA A 378 9.76 -34.14 -18.22
C ALA A 378 8.61 -33.38 -18.90
N LEU A 379 7.42 -33.31 -18.29
CA LEU A 379 6.28 -32.57 -18.82
C LEU A 379 6.19 -31.14 -18.27
N PHE A 380 7.02 -30.78 -17.29
CA PHE A 380 6.99 -29.45 -16.71
C PHE A 380 7.56 -28.41 -17.68
N SER A 381 6.77 -27.38 -17.97
CA SER A 381 7.13 -26.26 -18.84
C SER A 381 6.86 -24.92 -18.13
N PRO A 382 7.92 -24.15 -17.77
CA PRO A 382 7.76 -22.79 -17.29
C PRO A 382 6.96 -21.90 -18.25
N SER A 383 7.16 -22.02 -19.57
CA SER A 383 6.43 -21.24 -20.56
C SER A 383 4.93 -21.53 -20.55
N ASP A 384 4.53 -22.80 -20.39
CA ASP A 384 3.11 -23.19 -20.40
C ASP A 384 2.39 -22.62 -19.17
N ASN A 385 3.07 -22.56 -18.02
CA ASN A 385 2.55 -21.87 -16.84
C ASN A 385 2.35 -20.36 -17.07
N ILE A 386 3.25 -19.70 -17.81
CA ILE A 386 3.10 -18.29 -18.17
C ILE A 386 1.94 -18.08 -19.14
N GLU A 387 1.76 -18.97 -20.12
CA GLU A 387 0.65 -18.93 -21.07
C GLU A 387 -0.69 -19.14 -20.35
N MET A 388 -0.78 -20.15 -19.48
CA MET A 388 -1.96 -20.38 -18.64
C MET A 388 -2.30 -19.16 -17.77
N ALA A 389 -1.30 -18.56 -17.12
CA ALA A 389 -1.51 -17.35 -16.32
C ALA A 389 -2.03 -16.19 -17.17
N ARG A 390 -1.47 -15.99 -18.36
CA ARG A 390 -1.91 -14.95 -19.30
C ARG A 390 -3.37 -15.13 -19.70
N ASP A 391 -3.78 -16.35 -20.03
CA ASP A 391 -5.14 -16.64 -20.46
C ASP A 391 -6.16 -16.41 -19.33
N ILE A 392 -5.82 -16.81 -18.09
CA ILE A 392 -6.64 -16.52 -16.92
C ILE A 392 -6.79 -15.01 -16.72
N LEU A 393 -5.70 -14.24 -16.81
CA LEU A 393 -5.73 -12.79 -16.64
C LEU A 393 -6.53 -12.08 -17.75
N MET A 394 -6.42 -12.53 -18.99
CA MET A 394 -7.23 -12.01 -20.10
C MET A 394 -8.71 -12.31 -19.87
N ASN A 395 -9.06 -13.53 -19.45
CA ASN A 395 -10.44 -13.88 -19.11
C ASN A 395 -10.98 -13.02 -17.95
N LEU A 396 -10.17 -12.69 -16.94
CA LEU A 396 -10.57 -11.77 -15.88
C LEU A 396 -10.88 -10.35 -16.39
N ILE A 397 -10.15 -9.88 -17.41
CA ILE A 397 -10.39 -8.58 -18.05
C ILE A 397 -11.69 -8.63 -18.87
N GLU A 398 -11.93 -9.72 -19.61
CA GLU A 398 -13.06 -9.87 -20.53
C GLU A 398 -14.38 -10.19 -19.83
N SER A 399 -14.35 -10.98 -18.75
CA SER A 399 -15.54 -11.43 -18.01
C SER A 399 -16.28 -10.32 -17.26
N GLY A 400 -15.64 -9.16 -17.05
CA GLY A 400 -16.22 -8.05 -16.28
C GLY A 400 -16.24 -8.28 -14.76
N LEU A 401 -15.64 -9.36 -14.26
CA LEU A 401 -15.50 -9.65 -12.82
C LEU A 401 -14.66 -8.59 -12.08
N SER A 402 -13.96 -7.71 -12.80
CA SER A 402 -13.13 -6.65 -12.24
C SER A 402 -13.89 -5.56 -11.47
N CYS A 403 -15.21 -5.44 -11.64
CA CYS A 403 -16.00 -4.36 -11.04
C CYS A 403 -16.26 -4.53 -9.54
N GLY A 404 -16.60 -5.74 -9.09
CA GLY A 404 -16.95 -6.17 -7.72
C GLY A 404 -16.91 -5.10 -6.61
N TRP A 405 -16.04 -5.28 -5.62
CA TRP A 405 -15.81 -4.28 -4.58
C TRP A 405 -14.87 -3.15 -5.02
N ALA A 406 -14.33 -3.20 -6.23
CA ALA A 406 -13.46 -2.16 -6.75
C ALA A 406 -14.22 -0.86 -7.04
N GLY A 407 -15.52 -0.93 -7.36
CA GLY A 407 -16.37 0.24 -7.54
C GLY A 407 -15.78 1.24 -8.55
N ILE A 408 -15.57 2.49 -8.13
CA ILE A 408 -14.98 3.54 -8.98
C ILE A 408 -13.51 3.27 -9.36
N TRP A 409 -12.83 2.35 -8.67
CA TRP A 409 -11.46 1.93 -8.94
C TRP A 409 -11.37 0.68 -9.84
N ALA A 410 -12.49 0.25 -10.44
CA ALA A 410 -12.50 -0.88 -11.37
C ALA A 410 -11.53 -0.67 -12.55
N THR A 411 -11.39 0.56 -13.05
CA THR A 411 -10.44 0.91 -14.12
C THR A 411 -8.99 0.68 -13.69
N ASP A 412 -8.63 1.05 -12.47
CA ASP A 412 -7.30 0.81 -11.91
C ASP A 412 -7.03 -0.69 -11.74
N ARG A 413 -8.06 -1.45 -11.32
CA ARG A 413 -7.98 -2.92 -11.23
C ARG A 413 -7.75 -3.56 -12.59
N VAL A 414 -8.46 -3.12 -13.62
CA VAL A 414 -8.24 -3.60 -15.00
C VAL A 414 -6.85 -3.21 -15.50
N GLN A 415 -6.37 -2.00 -15.18
CA GLN A 415 -5.01 -1.59 -15.55
C GLN A 415 -3.96 -2.47 -14.87
N PHE A 416 -4.17 -2.83 -13.60
CA PHE A 416 -3.31 -3.78 -12.90
C PHE A 416 -3.29 -5.15 -13.59
N LEU A 417 -4.45 -5.69 -13.99
CA LEU A 417 -4.50 -6.96 -14.73
C LEU A 417 -3.76 -6.87 -16.08
N ARG A 418 -3.93 -5.77 -16.83
CA ARG A 418 -3.21 -5.54 -18.08
C ARG A 418 -1.70 -5.48 -17.89
N ASN A 419 -1.24 -4.89 -16.79
CA ASN A 419 0.19 -4.88 -16.45
C ASN A 419 0.69 -6.30 -16.18
N LEU A 420 -0.09 -7.16 -15.51
CA LEU A 420 0.27 -8.57 -15.31
C LEU A 420 0.26 -9.37 -16.62
N VAL A 421 -0.68 -9.12 -17.53
CA VAL A 421 -0.67 -9.71 -18.88
C VAL A 421 0.62 -9.31 -19.61
N HIS A 422 1.00 -8.04 -19.53
CA HIS A 422 2.26 -7.56 -20.10
C HIS A 422 3.47 -8.27 -19.48
N VAL A 423 3.47 -8.50 -18.16
CA VAL A 423 4.51 -9.32 -17.50
C VAL A 423 4.59 -10.71 -18.13
N CYS A 424 3.45 -11.40 -18.31
CA CYS A 424 3.43 -12.71 -18.97
C CYS A 424 4.03 -12.65 -20.38
N GLU A 425 3.72 -11.62 -21.17
CA GLU A 425 4.28 -11.42 -22.51
C GLU A 425 5.81 -11.25 -22.46
N THR A 426 6.32 -10.46 -21.52
CA THR A 426 7.77 -10.27 -21.33
C THR A 426 8.49 -11.52 -20.77
N LEU A 427 7.74 -12.46 -20.21
CA LEU A 427 8.22 -13.76 -19.75
C LEU A 427 8.04 -14.87 -20.79
N GLY A 428 7.54 -14.56 -21.99
CA GLY A 428 7.33 -15.56 -23.05
C GLY A 428 8.62 -16.24 -23.56
N GLY A 429 9.79 -15.71 -23.21
CA GLY A 429 11.11 -16.30 -23.50
C GLY A 429 11.62 -17.30 -22.46
N LEU A 430 10.80 -17.67 -21.46
CA LEU A 430 11.17 -18.69 -20.48
C LEU A 430 11.31 -20.10 -21.13
N PRO A 431 12.07 -21.02 -20.50
CA PRO A 431 12.24 -22.40 -20.96
C PRO A 431 10.92 -23.12 -21.24
N LYS A 432 10.87 -23.94 -22.29
CA LYS A 432 9.69 -24.74 -22.67
C LYS A 432 9.74 -26.17 -22.14
N SER A 433 10.87 -26.58 -21.60
CA SER A 433 11.10 -27.92 -21.07
C SER A 433 12.14 -27.88 -19.97
N VAL A 434 12.24 -28.96 -19.20
CA VAL A 434 13.28 -29.11 -18.18
C VAL A 434 14.69 -29.08 -18.77
N GLN A 435 14.89 -29.61 -19.98
CA GLN A 435 16.19 -29.58 -20.66
C GLN A 435 16.63 -28.13 -20.97
N ASP A 436 15.69 -27.31 -21.44
CA ASP A 436 15.95 -25.91 -21.74
C ASP A 436 16.30 -25.09 -20.47
N ILE A 437 15.91 -25.54 -19.27
CA ILE A 437 16.26 -24.87 -18.01
C ILE A 437 17.78 -24.92 -17.77
N GLU A 438 18.43 -26.03 -18.10
CA GLU A 438 19.88 -26.18 -17.92
C GLU A 438 20.67 -25.22 -18.84
N GLU A 439 20.11 -24.93 -20.02
CA GLU A 439 20.70 -24.04 -21.02
C GLU A 439 20.30 -22.56 -20.84
N PHE A 440 19.30 -22.28 -20.01
CA PHE A 440 18.75 -20.94 -19.82
C PHE A 440 19.71 -20.03 -19.05
N ASP A 441 20.14 -18.94 -19.70
CA ASP A 441 20.93 -17.90 -19.04
C ASP A 441 20.03 -17.02 -18.14
N VAL A 442 20.04 -17.31 -16.84
CA VAL A 442 19.27 -16.55 -15.84
C VAL A 442 19.64 -15.06 -15.81
N LYS A 443 20.82 -14.66 -16.33
CA LYS A 443 21.20 -13.24 -16.42
C LYS A 443 20.31 -12.43 -17.37
N THR A 444 19.58 -13.10 -18.26
CA THR A 444 18.58 -12.50 -19.14
C THR A 444 17.36 -11.98 -18.37
N LEU A 445 17.10 -12.51 -17.17
CA LEU A 445 16.05 -12.01 -16.29
C LEU A 445 16.48 -10.69 -15.64
N LYS A 446 15.73 -9.61 -15.91
CA LYS A 446 15.93 -8.29 -15.31
C LYS A 446 14.74 -7.88 -14.44
N TRP A 447 15.02 -7.60 -13.18
CA TRP A 447 14.06 -7.02 -12.24
C TRP A 447 14.20 -5.51 -12.28
N ASP A 448 13.33 -4.87 -13.05
CA ASP A 448 13.23 -3.42 -13.13
C ASP A 448 11.93 -2.98 -12.45
N VAL A 449 12.05 -2.33 -11.29
CA VAL A 449 10.90 -1.84 -10.51
C VAL A 449 10.06 -0.80 -11.25
N THR A 450 10.62 -0.17 -12.28
CA THR A 450 9.89 0.78 -13.13
C THR A 450 8.99 0.07 -14.15
N VAL A 451 9.30 -1.18 -14.49
CA VAL A 451 8.48 -2.06 -15.34
C VAL A 451 7.47 -2.81 -14.47
N HIS A 452 7.94 -3.56 -13.48
CA HIS A 452 7.09 -4.27 -12.53
C HIS A 452 7.82 -4.49 -11.19
N PRO A 453 7.17 -4.20 -10.04
CA PRO A 453 7.86 -4.26 -8.74
C PRO A 453 8.26 -5.67 -8.29
N TRP A 454 7.66 -6.72 -8.86
CA TRP A 454 7.81 -8.10 -8.38
C TRP A 454 8.20 -9.14 -9.41
N PHE A 455 8.19 -8.83 -10.70
CA PHE A 455 8.41 -9.85 -11.72
C PHE A 455 9.50 -9.36 -12.67
N PRO A 456 10.42 -10.24 -13.10
CA PRO A 456 11.41 -9.87 -14.07
C PRO A 456 10.79 -9.77 -15.47
N SER A 457 11.56 -9.21 -16.39
CA SER A 457 11.37 -9.36 -17.83
C SER A 457 12.52 -10.19 -18.41
N VAL A 458 12.26 -10.96 -19.47
CA VAL A 458 13.31 -11.62 -20.26
C VAL A 458 13.81 -10.62 -21.29
N GLN A 459 15.07 -10.18 -21.15
CA GLN A 459 15.69 -9.38 -22.21
C GLN A 459 16.01 -10.28 -23.39
N ALA A 460 15.55 -9.91 -24.59
CA ALA A 460 16.06 -10.50 -25.81
C ALA A 460 17.59 -10.39 -25.78
N SER A 461 18.28 -11.50 -26.05
CA SER A 461 19.71 -11.46 -26.30
C SER A 461 19.90 -10.59 -27.53
N THR A 462 20.11 -9.30 -27.29
CA THR A 462 20.53 -8.38 -28.33
C THR A 462 21.82 -8.99 -28.82
N SER A 463 21.74 -9.61 -30.00
CA SER A 463 22.85 -10.20 -30.73
C SER A 463 23.71 -9.03 -31.19
N THR A 464 24.29 -8.34 -30.21
CA THR A 464 25.01 -7.10 -30.40
C THR A 464 26.39 -7.53 -30.84
N ASP A 465 26.49 -7.67 -32.16
CA ASP A 465 27.61 -7.18 -32.94
C ASP A 465 28.98 -7.58 -32.41
N LEU A 466 29.33 -8.84 -32.71
CA LEU A 466 30.70 -9.15 -33.15
C LEU A 466 30.97 -8.45 -34.50
N ILE A 467 30.92 -7.12 -34.52
CA ILE A 467 31.59 -6.32 -35.55
C ILE A 467 32.95 -5.98 -34.94
N PHE A 468 33.90 -6.88 -35.14
CA PHE A 468 35.34 -6.61 -35.00
C PHE A 468 35.91 -6.16 -36.34
#